data_AF-A0A0S7XNM4-F1
#
_entry.id   AF-A0A0S7XNM4-F1
#
_cell.length_a   1.000
_cell.length_b   1.000
_cell.length_c   1.000
_cell.angle_alpha   90.00
_cell.angle_beta   90.00
_cell.angle_gamma   90.00
#
_symmetry.space_group_name_H-M   'P 1'
#
loop_
_entity.id
_entity.type
_entity.pdbx_description
1 polymer ?
#
loop_
_entity_poly.entity_id
_entity_poly.type
_entity_poly.pdbx_seq_one_letter_code
_entity_poly.pdbx_strand_id
1 'polypeptide(L)'
;MSEGTAKSGPSLRRFAYYLLVVVIVVCVAFFLIGRYQMGKAERIRLDAEVKLTQATVYIADDTMQNALAAQRDVSNRNWGSARQAMASVVEGVSVMEQIAPKDMSSQIADLKRKAINAQTAVAENSNESLGLIADALQVLQKIKERPLTG
;
A
#
# COMPACT_ATOMS: atom_id res chain seq x y z
N MET A 1 54.52 50.25 -7.46
CA MET A 1 53.84 49.04 -6.97
C MET A 1 53.19 48.40 -8.17
N SER A 2 53.72 47.26 -8.64
CA SER A 2 53.45 46.71 -9.96
C SER A 2 52.22 45.80 -9.91
N GLU A 3 51.15 46.16 -10.62
CA GLU A 3 49.97 45.31 -10.84
C GLU A 3 50.34 44.19 -11.82
N GLY A 4 50.52 42.98 -11.29
CA GLY A 4 50.75 41.77 -12.08
C GLY A 4 49.47 41.34 -12.79
N THR A 5 49.22 41.89 -13.98
CA THR A 5 48.17 41.40 -14.87
C THR A 5 48.55 40.02 -15.42
N ALA A 6 48.00 38.98 -14.79
CA ALA A 6 48.13 37.60 -15.26
C ALA A 6 47.49 37.46 -16.66
N LYS A 7 48.34 37.43 -17.70
CA LYS A 7 47.95 37.07 -19.06
C LYS A 7 47.46 35.61 -19.06
N SER A 8 46.16 35.40 -18.92
CA SER A 8 45.53 34.11 -19.23
C SER A 8 45.59 33.89 -20.74
N GLY A 9 46.59 33.13 -21.19
CA GLY A 9 46.80 32.84 -22.61
C GLY A 9 45.59 32.15 -23.25
N PRO A 10 45.41 32.27 -24.58
CA PRO A 10 44.28 31.66 -25.31
C PRO A 10 44.18 30.13 -25.15
N SER A 11 45.26 29.46 -24.74
CA SER A 11 45.30 28.05 -24.35
C SER A 11 44.52 27.75 -23.05
N LEU A 12 44.54 28.64 -22.07
CA LEU A 12 43.87 28.45 -20.78
C LEU A 12 42.34 28.53 -20.91
N ARG A 13 41.84 29.45 -21.74
CA ARG A 13 40.41 29.57 -22.04
C ARG A 13 39.88 28.37 -22.82
N ARG A 14 40.66 27.85 -23.78
CA ARG A 14 40.32 26.64 -24.52
C ARG A 14 40.31 25.41 -23.62
N PHE A 15 41.29 25.28 -22.73
CA PHE A 15 41.34 24.21 -21.74
C PHE A 15 40.14 24.24 -20.79
N ALA A 16 39.80 25.42 -20.25
CA ALA A 16 38.63 25.60 -19.40
C ALA A 16 37.32 25.27 -20.14
N TYR A 17 37.21 25.65 -21.42
CA TYR A 17 36.05 25.30 -22.25
C TYR A 17 35.93 23.78 -22.45
N TYR A 18 37.03 23.09 -22.80
CA TYR A 18 36.99 21.62 -22.96
C TYR A 18 36.66 20.91 -21.65
N LEU A 19 37.20 21.38 -20.52
CA LEU A 19 36.88 20.82 -19.20
C LEU A 19 35.39 21.01 -18.85
N LEU A 20 34.82 22.19 -19.16
CA LEU A 20 33.40 22.46 -18.97
C LEU A 20 32.52 21.56 -19.85
N VAL A 21 32.90 21.35 -21.12
CA VAL A 21 32.20 20.42 -22.02
C VAL A 21 32.23 18.99 -21.45
N VAL A 22 33.38 18.51 -20.97
CA VAL A 22 33.50 17.19 -20.35
C VAL A 22 32.59 17.07 -19.12
N VAL A 23 32.57 18.09 -18.24
CA VAL A 23 31.68 18.10 -17.07
C VAL A 23 30.20 18.04 -17.48
N ILE A 24 29.79 18.81 -18.49
CA ILE A 24 28.41 18.78 -18.99
C ILE A 24 28.06 17.38 -19.52
N VAL A 25 28.92 16.77 -20.33
CA VAL A 25 28.69 15.43 -20.89
C VAL A 25 28.55 14.39 -19.78
N VAL A 26 29.39 14.45 -18.75
CA VAL A 26 29.31 13.55 -17.59
C VAL A 26 28.01 13.76 -16.82
N CYS A 27 27.61 15.01 -16.55
CA CYS A 27 26.34 15.30 -15.87
C CYS A 27 25.12 14.80 -16.66
N VAL A 28 25.12 14.97 -17.99
CA VAL A 28 24.04 14.47 -18.86
C VAL A 28 24.02 12.93 -18.87
N ALA A 29 25.17 12.28 -18.91
CA ALA A 29 25.25 10.82 -18.83
C ALA A 29 24.70 10.29 -17.51
N PHE A 30 25.06 10.89 -16.37
CA PHE A 30 24.51 10.54 -15.06
C PHE A 30 23.00 10.78 -14.98
N PHE A 31 22.49 11.89 -15.53
CA PHE A 31 21.06 12.18 -15.57
C PHE A 31 20.28 11.14 -16.39
N LEU A 32 20.80 10.74 -17.56
CA LEU A 32 20.17 9.72 -18.40
C LEU A 32 20.16 8.34 -17.73
N ILE A 33 21.27 7.94 -17.10
CA ILE A 33 21.36 6.69 -16.33
C ILE A 33 20.37 6.73 -15.16
N GLY A 34 20.31 7.85 -14.43
CA GLY A 34 19.40 8.06 -13.32
C GLY A 34 17.93 7.93 -13.75
N ARG A 35 17.52 8.57 -14.86
CA ARG A 35 16.15 8.44 -15.36
C ARG A 35 15.79 7.02 -15.79
N TYR A 36 16.73 6.30 -16.41
CA TYR A 36 16.49 4.92 -16.84
C TYR A 36 16.37 3.95 -15.65
N GLN A 37 17.22 4.13 -14.62
CA GLN A 37 17.15 3.36 -13.37
C GLN A 37 15.86 3.67 -12.60
N MET A 38 15.47 4.94 -12.51
CA MET A 38 14.20 5.36 -11.89
C MET A 38 12.99 4.77 -12.60
N GLY A 39 12.97 4.80 -13.94
CA GLY A 39 11.87 4.19 -14.71
C GLY A 39 11.74 2.68 -14.52
N LYS A 40 12.86 1.96 -14.29
CA LYS A 40 12.82 0.53 -13.93
C LYS A 40 12.33 0.30 -12.51
N ALA A 41 12.82 1.07 -11.55
CA ALA A 41 12.41 0.97 -10.15
C ALA A 41 10.91 1.26 -9.98
N GLU A 42 10.38 2.22 -10.73
CA GLU A 42 8.96 2.57 -10.72
C GLU A 42 8.09 1.44 -11.29
N ARG A 43 8.51 0.81 -12.40
CA ARG A 43 7.80 -0.36 -12.94
C ARG A 43 7.79 -1.56 -11.98
N ILE A 44 8.92 -1.84 -11.32
CA ILE A 44 9.01 -2.92 -10.33
C ILE A 44 8.10 -2.61 -9.13
N ARG A 45 8.07 -1.35 -8.69
CA ARG A 45 7.19 -0.92 -7.61
C ARG A 45 5.72 -1.06 -7.99
N LEU A 46 5.32 -0.62 -9.17
CA LEU A 46 3.93 -0.74 -9.65
C LEU A 46 3.52 -2.22 -9.77
N ASP A 47 4.37 -3.08 -10.32
CA ASP A 47 4.09 -4.53 -10.39
C ASP A 47 3.97 -5.18 -9.00
N ALA A 48 4.81 -4.74 -8.04
CA ALA A 48 4.70 -5.18 -6.65
C ALA A 48 3.40 -4.66 -5.99
N GLU A 49 3.03 -3.40 -6.19
CA GLU A 49 1.79 -2.82 -5.66
C GLU A 49 0.56 -3.56 -6.21
N VAL A 50 0.52 -3.88 -7.50
CA VAL A 50 -0.57 -4.68 -8.10
C VAL A 50 -0.67 -6.07 -7.47
N LYS A 51 0.45 -6.76 -7.24
CA LYS A 51 0.45 -8.07 -6.58
C LYS A 51 -0.01 -8.00 -5.14
N LEU A 52 0.39 -6.96 -4.40
CA LEU A 52 -0.08 -6.73 -3.04
C LEU A 52 -1.58 -6.43 -3.02
N THR A 53 -2.10 -5.63 -3.96
CA THR A 53 -3.55 -5.40 -4.11
C THR A 53 -4.28 -6.71 -4.39
N GLN A 54 -3.79 -7.54 -5.32
CA GLN A 54 -4.40 -8.84 -5.62
C GLN A 54 -4.43 -9.77 -4.40
N ALA A 55 -3.32 -9.88 -3.67
CA ALA A 55 -3.25 -10.67 -2.45
C ALA A 55 -4.21 -10.13 -1.36
N THR A 56 -4.29 -8.81 -1.22
CA THR A 56 -5.23 -8.16 -0.30
C THR A 56 -6.67 -8.47 -0.67
N VAL A 57 -7.04 -8.39 -1.96
CA VAL A 57 -8.38 -8.70 -2.47
C VAL A 57 -8.73 -10.18 -2.25
N TYR A 58 -7.78 -11.08 -2.48
CA TYR A 58 -7.97 -12.52 -2.22
C TYR A 58 -8.31 -12.78 -0.75
N ILE A 59 -7.54 -12.18 0.18
CA ILE A 59 -7.79 -12.34 1.61
C ILE A 59 -9.08 -11.65 2.03
N ALA A 60 -9.43 -10.52 1.42
CA ALA A 60 -10.71 -9.86 1.65
C ALA A 60 -11.89 -10.76 1.26
N ASP A 61 -11.80 -11.55 0.19
CA ASP A 61 -12.86 -12.48 -0.20
C ASP A 61 -13.05 -13.60 0.82
N ASP A 62 -11.96 -14.25 1.26
CA ASP A 62 -12.01 -15.28 2.31
C ASP A 62 -12.53 -14.71 3.64
N THR A 63 -12.05 -13.53 4.03
CA THR A 63 -12.51 -12.80 5.22
C THR A 63 -14.00 -12.47 5.14
N MET A 64 -14.50 -12.09 3.95
CA MET A 64 -15.91 -11.82 3.71
C MET A 64 -16.77 -13.07 3.86
N GLN A 65 -16.30 -14.22 3.39
CA GLN A 65 -17.02 -15.49 3.58
C GLN A 65 -17.15 -15.84 5.07
N ASN A 66 -16.08 -15.64 5.86
CA ASN A 66 -16.10 -15.83 7.31
C ASN A 66 -17.04 -14.83 8.02
N ALA A 67 -17.05 -13.57 7.58
CA ALA A 67 -17.97 -12.56 8.13
C ALA A 67 -19.45 -12.87 7.80
N LEU A 68 -19.73 -13.39 6.60
CA LEU A 68 -21.07 -13.87 6.23
C LEU A 68 -21.49 -15.10 7.04
N ALA A 69 -20.55 -16.01 7.31
CA ALA A 69 -20.79 -17.15 8.20
C ALA A 69 -21.11 -16.67 9.62
N ALA A 70 -20.33 -15.74 10.16
CA ALA A 70 -20.61 -15.13 11.47
C ALA A 70 -21.99 -14.46 11.50
N GLN A 71 -22.35 -13.69 10.48
CA GLN A 71 -23.66 -13.05 10.38
C GLN A 71 -24.80 -14.08 10.42
N ARG A 72 -24.67 -15.16 9.65
CA ARG A 72 -25.63 -16.27 9.61
C ARG A 72 -25.75 -16.95 10.97
N ASP A 73 -24.63 -17.22 11.63
CA ASP A 73 -24.59 -17.90 12.92
C ASP A 73 -25.19 -17.03 14.04
N VAL A 74 -24.91 -15.72 14.05
CA VAL A 74 -25.58 -14.75 14.94
C VAL A 74 -27.09 -14.76 14.70
N SER A 75 -27.52 -14.73 13.44
CA SER A 75 -28.95 -14.79 13.08
C SER A 75 -29.63 -16.07 13.58
N ASN A 76 -28.89 -17.19 13.58
CA ASN A 76 -29.35 -18.48 14.08
C ASN A 76 -29.17 -18.65 15.60
N ARG A 77 -28.72 -17.60 16.31
CA ARG A 77 -28.37 -17.61 17.75
C ARG A 77 -27.30 -18.64 18.11
N ASN A 78 -26.48 -19.04 17.14
CA ASN A 78 -25.32 -19.91 17.33
C ASN A 78 -24.08 -19.07 17.65
N TRP A 79 -24.03 -18.54 18.88
CA TRP A 79 -22.96 -17.65 19.32
C TRP A 79 -21.58 -18.30 19.33
N GLY A 80 -21.49 -19.61 19.57
CA GLY A 80 -20.23 -20.35 19.57
C GLY A 80 -19.55 -20.32 18.20
N SER A 81 -20.28 -20.72 17.16
CA SER A 81 -19.78 -20.70 15.77
C SER A 81 -19.57 -19.28 15.28
N ALA A 82 -20.45 -18.33 15.64
CA ALA A 82 -20.28 -16.93 15.29
C ALA A 82 -18.97 -16.33 15.84
N ARG A 83 -18.60 -16.64 17.09
CA ARG A 83 -17.33 -16.19 17.68
C ARG A 83 -16.13 -16.77 16.95
N GLN A 84 -16.18 -18.06 16.59
CA GLN A 84 -15.12 -18.71 15.83
C GLN A 84 -14.95 -18.06 14.45
N ALA A 85 -16.05 -17.85 13.73
CA ALA A 85 -16.04 -17.18 12.44
C ALA A 85 -15.52 -15.73 12.54
N MET A 86 -15.93 -14.97 13.56
CA MET A 86 -15.40 -13.62 13.80
C MET A 86 -13.92 -13.60 14.18
N ALA A 87 -13.41 -14.62 14.86
CA ALA A 87 -11.97 -14.73 15.13
C ALA A 87 -11.18 -14.88 13.82
N SER A 88 -11.66 -15.71 12.89
CA SER A 88 -11.08 -15.84 11.55
C SER A 88 -11.19 -14.54 10.75
N VAL A 89 -12.26 -13.76 10.93
CA VAL A 89 -12.36 -12.41 10.32
C VAL A 89 -11.24 -11.50 10.83
N VAL A 90 -11.03 -11.43 12.15
CA VAL A 90 -9.99 -10.56 12.73
C VAL A 90 -8.58 -11.02 12.31
N GLU A 91 -8.34 -12.32 12.21
CA GLU A 91 -7.09 -12.86 11.67
C GLU A 91 -6.87 -12.45 10.21
N GLY A 92 -7.87 -12.64 9.35
CA GLY A 92 -7.80 -12.22 7.94
C GLY A 92 -7.54 -10.71 7.79
N VAL A 93 -8.16 -9.88 8.63
CA VAL A 93 -7.88 -8.44 8.66
C VAL A 93 -6.46 -8.11 9.13
N SER A 94 -5.93 -8.84 10.11
CA SER A 94 -4.54 -8.66 10.55
C SER A 94 -3.54 -9.04 9.46
N VAL A 95 -3.84 -10.06 8.64
CA VAL A 95 -3.01 -10.39 7.48
C VAL A 95 -3.10 -9.28 6.43
N MET A 96 -4.30 -8.79 6.12
CA MET A 96 -4.46 -7.66 5.20
C MET A 96 -3.70 -6.42 5.66
N GLU A 97 -3.64 -6.12 6.96
CA GLU A 97 -2.87 -4.99 7.50
C GLU A 97 -1.37 -5.11 7.21
N GLN A 98 -0.84 -6.33 7.15
CA GLN A 98 0.58 -6.59 6.90
C GLN A 98 0.95 -6.50 5.41
N ILE A 99 0.03 -6.87 4.53
CA ILE A 99 0.30 -6.97 3.08
C ILE A 99 -0.31 -5.84 2.26
N ALA A 100 -1.25 -5.08 2.81
CA ALA A 100 -1.96 -4.07 2.05
C ALA A 100 -1.00 -2.97 1.59
N PRO A 101 -1.15 -2.50 0.33
CA PRO A 101 -0.41 -1.35 -0.15
C PRO A 101 -0.83 -0.08 0.61
N LYS A 102 0.05 0.93 0.61
CA LYS A 102 -0.09 2.12 1.48
C LYS A 102 -1.39 2.88 1.26
N ASP A 103 -1.89 2.91 0.05
CA ASP A 103 -3.14 3.53 -0.39
C ASP A 103 -4.41 2.76 0.06
N MET A 104 -4.26 1.55 0.60
CA MET A 104 -5.33 0.76 1.22
C MET A 104 -5.31 0.82 2.74
N SER A 105 -4.21 1.29 3.35
CA SER A 105 -3.99 1.27 4.80
C SER A 105 -5.14 1.87 5.62
N SER A 106 -5.73 2.98 5.17
CA SER A 106 -6.86 3.63 5.85
C SER A 106 -8.14 2.77 5.84
N GLN A 107 -8.42 2.10 4.73
CA GLN A 107 -9.57 1.19 4.60
C GLN A 107 -9.38 -0.06 5.46
N ILE A 108 -8.16 -0.62 5.49
CA ILE A 108 -7.84 -1.76 6.35
C ILE A 108 -7.91 -1.39 7.83
N ALA A 109 -7.45 -0.18 8.21
CA ALA A 109 -7.55 0.30 9.58
C ALA A 109 -9.02 0.52 10.01
N ASP A 110 -9.88 1.02 9.13
CA ASP A 110 -11.33 1.12 9.37
C ASP A 110 -11.96 -0.28 9.53
N LEU A 111 -11.61 -1.20 8.62
CA LEU A 111 -12.06 -2.59 8.68
C LEU A 111 -11.65 -3.27 9.99
N LYS A 112 -10.39 -3.11 10.44
CA LYS A 112 -9.89 -3.67 11.69
C LYS A 112 -10.69 -3.19 12.89
N ARG A 113 -10.98 -1.90 12.96
CA ARG A 113 -11.80 -1.32 14.04
C ARG A 113 -13.20 -1.94 14.04
N LYS A 114 -13.84 -2.02 12.87
CA LYS A 114 -15.19 -2.60 12.72
C LYS A 114 -15.21 -4.09 13.04
N ALA A 115 -14.22 -4.84 12.59
CA ALA A 115 -14.09 -6.27 12.86
C ALA A 115 -13.91 -6.56 14.36
N ILE A 116 -13.08 -5.78 15.07
CA ILE A 116 -12.90 -5.89 16.52
C ILE A 116 -14.20 -5.54 17.25
N ASN A 117 -14.87 -4.44 16.88
CA ASN A 117 -16.15 -4.05 17.48
C ASN A 117 -17.21 -5.14 17.28
N ALA A 118 -17.31 -5.69 16.07
CA ALA A 118 -18.22 -6.79 15.76
C ALA A 118 -17.87 -8.05 16.55
N GLN A 119 -16.58 -8.40 16.67
CA GLN A 119 -16.13 -9.55 17.45
C GLN A 119 -16.50 -9.40 18.93
N THR A 120 -16.27 -8.22 19.52
CA THR A 120 -16.65 -7.93 20.91
C THR A 120 -18.16 -8.06 21.10
N ALA A 121 -18.97 -7.47 20.21
CA ALA A 121 -20.42 -7.57 20.29
C ALA A 121 -20.92 -9.03 20.19
N VAL A 122 -20.32 -9.84 19.31
CA VAL A 122 -20.61 -11.28 19.19
C VAL A 122 -20.16 -12.05 20.44
N ALA A 123 -19.04 -11.67 21.05
CA ALA A 123 -18.55 -12.26 22.31
C ALA A 123 -19.47 -11.93 23.50
N GLU A 124 -20.11 -10.76 23.47
CA GLU A 124 -21.07 -10.28 24.47
C GLU A 124 -22.51 -10.73 24.18
N ASN A 125 -22.76 -11.42 23.06
CA ASN A 125 -24.09 -11.80 22.58
C ASN A 125 -25.02 -10.57 22.41
N SER A 126 -24.46 -9.43 22.01
CA SER A 126 -25.19 -8.17 21.87
C SER A 126 -26.16 -8.19 20.69
N ASN A 127 -27.29 -7.50 20.82
CA ASN A 127 -28.26 -7.29 19.74
C ASN A 127 -27.69 -6.46 18.58
N GLU A 128 -26.64 -5.68 18.84
CA GLU A 128 -25.99 -4.83 17.83
C GLU A 128 -25.02 -5.61 16.92
N SER A 129 -24.70 -6.86 17.27
CA SER A 129 -23.72 -7.70 16.56
C SER A 129 -23.97 -7.76 15.06
N LEU A 130 -25.22 -7.93 14.64
CA LEU A 130 -25.58 -8.03 13.21
C LEU A 130 -25.28 -6.73 12.45
N GLY A 131 -25.53 -5.57 13.07
CA GLY A 131 -25.24 -4.27 12.47
C GLY A 131 -23.74 -4.05 12.31
N LEU A 132 -22.97 -4.37 13.36
CA LEU A 132 -21.51 -4.22 13.32
C LEU A 132 -20.84 -5.19 12.34
N ILE A 133 -21.35 -6.42 12.21
CA ILE A 133 -20.89 -7.36 11.17
C ILE A 133 -21.21 -6.81 9.77
N ALA A 134 -22.41 -6.23 9.58
CA ALA A 134 -22.79 -5.63 8.30
C ALA A 134 -21.88 -4.43 7.93
N ASP A 135 -21.49 -3.61 8.90
CA ASP A 135 -20.55 -2.51 8.68
C ASP A 135 -19.17 -3.00 8.26
N ALA A 136 -18.67 -4.09 8.86
CA ALA A 136 -17.42 -4.72 8.45
C ALA A 136 -17.50 -5.31 7.03
N LEU A 137 -18.62 -5.98 6.71
CA LEU A 137 -18.89 -6.53 5.38
C LEU A 137 -18.90 -5.44 4.29
N GLN A 138 -19.48 -4.27 4.55
CA GLN A 138 -19.46 -3.16 3.60
C GLN A 138 -18.03 -2.69 3.27
N VAL A 139 -17.12 -2.69 4.23
CA VAL A 139 -15.72 -2.31 3.98
C VAL A 139 -14.99 -3.40 3.20
N LEU A 140 -15.20 -4.68 3.55
CA LEU A 140 -14.67 -5.82 2.79
C LEU A 140 -15.13 -5.80 1.33
N GLN A 141 -16.39 -5.47 1.07
CA GLN A 141 -16.92 -5.34 -0.28
C GLN A 141 -16.22 -4.22 -1.07
N LYS A 142 -16.00 -3.05 -0.45
CA LYS A 142 -15.25 -1.95 -1.08
C LYS A 142 -13.81 -2.33 -1.42
N ILE A 143 -13.15 -3.09 -0.54
CA ILE A 143 -11.80 -3.60 -0.78
C ILE A 143 -11.79 -4.57 -1.96
N LYS A 144 -12.77 -5.49 -2.01
CA LYS A 144 -12.92 -6.48 -3.08
C LYS A 144 -13.23 -5.86 -4.45
N GLU A 145 -14.07 -4.84 -4.50
CA GLU A 145 -14.47 -4.15 -5.73
C GLU A 145 -13.40 -3.19 -6.27
N ARG A 146 -12.26 -3.07 -5.58
CA ARG A 146 -11.20 -2.15 -5.97
C ARG A 146 -10.58 -2.59 -7.31
N PRO A 147 -10.48 -1.68 -8.30
CA PRO A 147 -9.87 -2.00 -9.58
C PRO A 147 -8.37 -2.30 -9.40
N LEU A 148 -7.89 -3.36 -10.08
CA LEU A 148 -6.47 -3.74 -10.15
C LEU A 148 -5.69 -2.85 -11.13
N THR A 149 -5.91 -1.54 -11.09
CA THR A 149 -5.24 -0.58 -11.96
C THR A 149 -3.96 -0.10 -11.29
N GLY A 150 -2.81 -0.47 -11.85
CA GLY A 150 -1.51 0.14 -11.59
C GLY A 150 -1.21 1.30 -12.54
#